data_AF-A0A7Y7NZ61-F1
#
_entry.id   AF-A0A7Y7NZ61-F1
#
_cell.length_a   1.000
_cell.length_b   1.000
_cell.length_c   1.000
_cell.angle_alpha   90.00
_cell.angle_beta   90.00
_cell.angle_gamma   90.00
#
_symmetry.space_group_name_H-M   'P 1'
#
loop_
_entity.id
_entity.type
_entity.pdbx_description
1 polymer ?
#
loop_
_entity_poly.entity_id
_entity_poly.type
_entity_poly.pdbx_seq_one_letter_code
_entity_poly.pdbx_strand_id
1 'polypeptide(L)'
;MKRINSDVLDRLIAQKHLEDLDLYDIDINGKDFTGCTIINVIFSKEKQKDRIISNAIFKDAKLKNVDFADARLQNIQFDNAVMDGCSFQIYSEDNLVPTITKVSFAETVMNKCRFRNSIIEWSDFRYAEIANTTFEGSKIAFCDFYRAQFSKINIFSKATIANSSLNYTLFEGTIIRKSNIANGIILQQDENNYKKFLVEWRENGPGVRKTSAKAKWEPNDLSNELITMPEHAENIFKSLNALWAGNGFLGDANWAYVQGRRAERKRLRNELKLTLKSKERRAIMRKILWNYFCDCSFGYGESIYKIIRAYIFIIAIFACLLYFIVPLNSIMYSFLCSFFNMIAQTPEELKAGTIGTTILNVIQSSLGILMTGIFGFVIANKIRNQ
;
A
#
# COMPACT_ATOMS: atom_id res chain seq x y z
N MET A 1 21.87 31.41 18.15
CA MET A 1 20.67 31.19 18.97
C MET A 1 20.99 31.44 20.44
N LYS A 2 20.04 31.98 21.18
CA LYS A 2 20.17 32.31 22.60
C LYS A 2 19.77 31.11 23.46
N ARG A 3 20.50 30.88 24.56
CA ARG A 3 20.13 29.91 25.60
C ARG A 3 19.35 30.61 26.71
N ILE A 4 18.38 29.92 27.28
CA ILE A 4 17.51 30.41 28.35
C ILE A 4 17.34 29.34 29.43
N ASN A 5 16.73 29.68 30.56
CA ASN A 5 16.34 28.72 31.59
C ASN A 5 14.84 28.35 31.47
N SER A 6 14.37 27.38 32.27
CA SER A 6 12.97 26.92 32.22
C SER A 6 11.97 28.05 32.54
N ASP A 7 12.27 28.93 33.51
CA ASP A 7 11.34 30.00 33.89
C ASP A 7 11.13 31.04 32.77
N VAL A 8 12.17 31.31 31.98
CA VAL A 8 12.05 32.15 30.79
C VAL A 8 11.28 31.40 29.71
N LEU A 9 11.52 30.11 29.53
CA LEU A 9 10.79 29.30 28.56
C LEU A 9 9.29 29.30 28.83
N ASP A 10 8.86 29.10 30.07
CA ASP A 10 7.44 29.09 30.45
C ASP A 10 6.75 30.43 30.17
N ARG A 11 7.46 31.54 30.37
CA ARG A 11 6.97 32.88 30.00
C ARG A 11 6.81 33.05 28.49
N LEU A 12 7.77 32.55 27.69
CA LEU A 12 7.70 32.63 26.23
C LEU A 12 6.58 31.75 25.66
N ILE A 13 6.35 30.57 26.26
CA ILE A 13 5.20 29.71 25.95
C ILE A 13 3.88 30.43 26.24
N ALA A 14 3.76 31.10 27.40
CA ALA A 14 2.58 31.89 27.74
C ALA A 14 2.34 33.04 26.75
N GLN A 15 3.42 33.62 26.21
CA GLN A 15 3.38 34.66 25.17
C GLN A 15 3.13 34.11 23.75
N LYS A 16 3.08 32.78 23.57
CA LYS A 16 2.88 32.10 22.29
C LYS A 16 3.93 32.42 21.22
N HIS A 17 5.12 32.87 21.61
CA HIS A 17 6.20 33.23 20.68
C HIS A 17 7.57 32.78 21.20
N LEU A 18 8.23 31.93 20.42
CA LEU A 18 9.57 31.41 20.68
C LEU A 18 10.41 31.58 19.42
N GLU A 19 11.51 32.32 19.49
CA GLU A 19 12.33 32.64 18.33
C GLU A 19 13.84 32.64 18.64
N ASP A 20 14.62 32.02 17.76
CA ASP A 20 16.09 31.96 17.80
C ASP A 20 16.66 31.38 19.11
N LEU A 21 16.06 30.30 19.60
CA LEU A 21 16.40 29.67 20.87
C LEU A 21 17.12 28.32 20.71
N ASP A 22 18.12 28.10 21.55
CA ASP A 22 18.78 26.79 21.71
C ASP A 22 18.32 26.16 23.04
N LEU A 23 17.42 25.18 22.94
CA LEU A 23 16.74 24.48 24.04
C LEU A 23 17.12 23.00 24.12
N TYR A 24 18.23 22.60 23.47
CA TYR A 24 18.65 21.20 23.32
C TYR A 24 18.88 20.43 24.62
N ASP A 25 19.07 21.13 25.74
CA ASP A 25 19.28 20.55 27.07
C ASP A 25 18.20 20.91 28.09
N ILE A 26 17.21 21.72 27.69
CA ILE A 26 16.07 22.06 28.56
C ILE A 26 15.05 20.93 28.51
N ASP A 27 14.47 20.61 29.67
CA ASP A 27 13.35 19.68 29.75
C ASP A 27 12.06 20.36 29.25
N ILE A 28 11.50 19.81 28.18
CA ILE A 28 10.23 20.26 27.59
C ILE A 28 9.13 19.20 27.73
N ASN A 29 9.39 18.12 28.46
CA ASN A 29 8.43 17.03 28.62
C ASN A 29 7.13 17.55 29.24
N GLY A 30 6.00 17.18 28.64
CA GLY A 30 4.68 17.60 29.10
C GLY A 30 4.34 19.08 28.90
N LYS A 31 5.23 19.89 28.31
CA LYS A 31 4.95 21.32 28.09
C LYS A 31 3.94 21.53 26.96
N ASP A 32 3.08 22.53 27.14
CA ASP A 32 2.02 22.89 26.21
C ASP A 32 2.38 24.12 25.36
N PHE A 33 2.79 23.86 24.12
CA PHE A 33 3.07 24.85 23.08
C PHE A 33 1.87 25.10 22.15
N THR A 34 0.64 24.76 22.55
CA THR A 34 -0.56 24.92 21.71
C THR A 34 -0.68 26.34 21.18
N GLY A 35 -0.84 26.52 19.87
CA GLY A 35 -0.97 27.82 19.22
C GLY A 35 0.29 28.69 19.20
N CYS A 36 1.45 28.19 19.66
CA CYS A 36 2.69 28.97 19.65
C CYS A 36 3.25 29.15 18.23
N THR A 37 3.87 30.29 18.00
CA THR A 37 4.79 30.50 16.88
C THR A 37 6.21 30.17 17.35
N ILE A 38 6.83 29.17 16.72
CA ILE A 38 8.15 28.65 17.09
C ILE A 38 9.05 28.72 15.86
N ILE A 39 10.04 29.62 15.88
CA ILE A 39 10.89 29.92 14.74
C ILE A 39 12.36 29.72 15.11
N ASN A 40 13.11 28.94 14.32
CA ASN A 40 14.54 28.71 14.52
C ASN A 40 14.86 28.23 15.96
N VAL A 41 14.17 27.19 16.42
CA VAL A 41 14.35 26.62 17.76
C VAL A 41 14.97 25.24 17.68
N ILE A 42 16.02 25.00 18.46
CA ILE A 42 16.66 23.68 18.58
C ILE A 42 16.15 23.00 19.85
N PHE A 43 15.37 21.94 19.71
CA PHE A 43 14.98 21.07 20.83
C PHE A 43 15.90 19.87 21.01
N SER A 44 16.65 19.51 19.96
CA SER A 44 17.69 18.47 19.98
C SER A 44 18.72 18.74 18.89
N LYS A 45 19.98 18.41 19.18
CA LYS A 45 21.11 18.58 18.26
C LYS A 45 21.46 17.29 17.53
N GLU A 46 22.07 17.44 16.37
CA GLU A 46 22.65 16.31 15.64
C GLU A 46 23.65 15.53 16.52
N LYS A 47 23.57 14.20 16.46
CA LYS A 47 24.36 13.24 17.24
C LYS A 47 24.19 13.35 18.76
N GLN A 48 23.12 14.00 19.23
CA GLN A 48 22.79 14.05 20.65
C GLN A 48 22.21 12.71 21.10
N LYS A 49 23.03 11.89 21.77
CA LYS A 49 22.60 10.61 22.33
C LYS A 49 21.58 10.82 23.46
N ASP A 50 20.61 9.92 23.55
CA ASP A 50 19.65 9.78 24.66
C ASP A 50 18.73 10.97 24.94
N ARG A 51 18.57 11.90 23.99
CA ARG A 51 17.54 12.95 24.10
C ARG A 51 16.16 12.35 23.91
N ILE A 52 15.34 12.39 24.95
CA ILE A 52 13.93 11.97 24.92
C ILE A 52 13.06 13.20 25.11
N ILE A 53 12.09 13.38 24.21
CA ILE A 53 11.05 14.40 24.29
C ILE A 53 9.73 13.67 24.29
N SER A 54 8.95 13.87 25.34
CA SER A 54 7.74 13.12 25.61
C SER A 54 6.59 14.01 26.08
N ASN A 55 5.37 13.65 25.69
CA ASN A 55 4.14 14.29 26.17
C ASN A 55 3.99 15.79 25.87
N ALA A 56 4.86 16.38 25.03
CA ALA A 56 4.74 17.79 24.66
C ALA A 56 3.61 17.99 23.62
N ILE A 57 2.94 19.14 23.70
CA ILE A 57 1.78 19.47 22.88
C ILE A 57 2.12 20.66 21.99
N PHE A 58 2.02 20.51 20.67
CA PHE A 58 2.25 21.51 19.64
C PHE A 58 1.01 21.71 18.76
N LYS A 59 -0.19 21.49 19.31
CA LYS A 59 -1.45 21.63 18.57
C LYS A 59 -1.64 23.04 18.05
N ASP A 60 -2.13 23.18 16.82
CA ASP A 60 -2.38 24.48 16.17
C ASP A 60 -1.13 25.41 16.11
N ALA A 61 0.07 24.87 16.37
CA ALA A 61 1.31 25.66 16.43
C ALA A 61 1.88 25.90 15.03
N LYS A 62 2.66 26.97 14.89
CA LYS A 62 3.42 27.30 13.67
C LYS A 62 4.90 27.08 13.93
N LEU A 63 5.45 26.00 13.39
CA LEU A 63 6.84 25.62 13.53
C LEU A 63 7.61 25.92 12.24
N LYS A 64 8.64 26.75 12.34
CA LYS A 64 9.53 27.06 11.22
C LYS A 64 10.98 26.81 11.61
N ASN A 65 11.69 25.99 10.83
CA ASN A 65 13.08 25.60 11.09
C ASN A 65 13.31 25.10 12.52
N VAL A 66 12.43 24.24 13.02
CA VAL A 66 12.56 23.63 14.35
C VAL A 66 13.28 22.29 14.25
N ASP A 67 14.26 22.06 15.12
CA ASP A 67 15.11 20.87 15.09
C ASP A 67 14.83 19.89 16.23
N PHE A 68 14.45 18.67 15.85
CA PHE A 68 14.28 17.49 16.70
C PHE A 68 15.27 16.37 16.30
N ALA A 69 16.36 16.68 15.60
CA ALA A 69 17.32 15.68 15.12
C ALA A 69 17.86 14.81 16.27
N ASP A 70 17.99 13.51 16.00
CA ASP A 70 18.41 12.46 16.95
C ASP A 70 17.59 12.35 18.25
N ALA A 71 16.52 13.12 18.43
CA ALA A 71 15.61 12.95 19.58
C ALA A 71 14.68 11.75 19.39
N ARG A 72 14.40 11.06 20.51
CA ARG A 72 13.28 10.13 20.60
C ARG A 72 12.02 10.90 21.00
N LEU A 73 11.08 11.00 20.08
CA LEU A 73 9.79 11.64 20.27
C LEU A 73 8.75 10.60 20.68
N GLN A 74 8.12 10.81 21.84
CA GLN A 74 7.12 9.87 22.38
C GLN A 74 5.85 10.61 22.80
N ASN A 75 4.69 10.19 22.33
CA ASN A 75 3.41 10.80 22.73
C ASN A 75 3.35 12.32 22.50
N ILE A 76 3.76 12.77 21.31
CA ILE A 76 3.77 14.20 20.92
C ILE A 76 2.53 14.51 20.07
N GLN A 77 1.96 15.69 20.25
CA GLN A 77 0.76 16.11 19.53
C GLN A 77 1.06 17.32 18.64
N PHE A 78 1.16 17.13 17.32
CA PHE A 78 1.26 18.19 16.32
C PHE A 78 -0.08 18.44 15.62
N ASP A 79 -1.23 17.99 16.16
CA ASP A 79 -2.51 18.10 15.46
C ASP A 79 -2.78 19.54 14.97
N ASN A 80 -3.16 19.69 13.69
CA ASN A 80 -3.37 20.99 13.01
C ASN A 80 -2.13 21.92 12.92
N ALA A 81 -0.93 21.46 13.25
CA ALA A 81 0.26 22.30 13.20
C ALA A 81 0.69 22.61 11.75
N VAL A 82 1.26 23.79 11.55
CA VAL A 82 1.92 24.18 10.30
C VAL A 82 3.42 24.09 10.51
N MET A 83 4.09 23.25 9.72
CA MET A 83 5.49 22.88 9.90
C MET A 83 6.27 23.15 8.61
N ASP A 84 7.17 24.13 8.64
CA ASP A 84 8.02 24.48 7.48
C ASP A 84 9.49 24.29 7.84
N GLY A 85 10.18 23.37 7.16
CA GLY A 85 11.61 23.13 7.38
C GLY A 85 11.96 22.41 8.68
N CYS A 86 11.00 21.74 9.34
CA CYS A 86 11.25 21.02 10.58
C CYS A 86 12.07 19.73 10.36
N SER A 87 12.95 19.40 11.30
CA SER A 87 13.87 18.27 11.20
C SER A 87 13.58 17.22 12.26
N PHE A 88 13.42 15.98 11.82
CA PHE A 88 13.23 14.76 12.60
C PHE A 88 14.25 13.69 12.19
N GLN A 89 15.36 14.14 11.60
CA GLN A 89 16.36 13.26 11.02
C GLN A 89 17.17 12.55 12.11
N ILE A 90 17.53 11.31 11.83
CA ILE A 90 18.46 10.54 12.64
C ILE A 90 19.80 10.45 11.93
N TYR A 91 20.86 10.86 12.62
CA TYR A 91 22.24 10.78 12.16
C TYR A 91 23.01 9.66 12.85
N SER A 92 22.55 9.22 14.02
CA SER A 92 23.15 8.13 14.77
C SER A 92 22.83 6.76 14.16
N GLU A 93 23.87 5.98 13.88
CA GLU A 93 23.76 4.65 13.23
C GLU A 93 23.24 3.55 14.19
N ASP A 94 23.27 3.79 15.51
CA ASP A 94 22.96 2.82 16.55
C ASP A 94 21.45 2.69 16.88
N ASN A 95 20.56 3.38 16.15
CA ASN A 95 19.14 3.41 16.50
C ASN A 95 18.39 2.19 15.96
N LEU A 96 18.45 1.09 16.72
CA LEU A 96 17.57 -0.06 16.56
C LEU A 96 16.17 0.14 17.14
N VAL A 97 15.97 1.23 17.90
CA VAL A 97 14.69 1.55 18.55
C VAL A 97 13.92 2.62 17.78
N PRO A 98 12.58 2.58 17.81
CA PRO A 98 11.73 3.63 17.27
C PRO A 98 12.10 5.02 17.77
N THR A 99 12.29 5.95 16.84
CA THR A 99 12.66 7.34 17.15
C THR A 99 11.44 8.25 17.24
N ILE A 100 10.34 7.89 16.59
CA ILE A 100 9.07 8.61 16.64
C ILE A 100 7.99 7.59 16.96
N THR A 101 7.41 7.68 18.16
CA THR A 101 6.32 6.79 18.59
C THR A 101 5.17 7.53 19.22
N LYS A 102 3.95 7.06 18.92
CA LYS A 102 2.71 7.66 19.44
C LYS A 102 2.62 9.15 19.10
N VAL A 103 3.12 9.58 17.94
CA VAL A 103 3.08 10.99 17.55
C VAL A 103 1.88 11.25 16.66
N SER A 104 1.09 12.28 16.98
CA SER A 104 0.03 12.77 16.10
C SER A 104 0.56 13.85 15.18
N PHE A 105 0.51 13.61 13.88
CA PHE A 105 0.62 14.58 12.79
C PHE A 105 -0.73 14.76 12.09
N ALA A 106 -1.84 14.43 12.76
CA ALA A 106 -3.17 14.55 12.16
C ALA A 106 -3.45 15.99 11.72
N GLU A 107 -3.98 16.16 10.51
CA GLU A 107 -4.36 17.47 9.95
C GLU A 107 -3.19 18.49 9.88
N THR A 108 -1.93 18.02 9.94
CA THR A 108 -0.75 18.89 9.81
C THR A 108 -0.54 19.35 8.38
N VAL A 109 0.06 20.53 8.24
CA VAL A 109 0.65 20.99 6.97
C VAL A 109 2.17 20.94 7.10
N MET A 110 2.79 19.95 6.46
CA MET A 110 4.24 19.74 6.46
C MET A 110 4.85 20.15 5.12
N ASN A 111 5.68 21.19 5.14
CA ASN A 111 6.47 21.62 4.00
C ASN A 111 7.97 21.51 4.34
N LYS A 112 8.77 20.96 3.41
CA LYS A 112 10.24 20.89 3.56
C LYS A 112 10.71 20.17 4.83
N CYS A 113 9.90 19.27 5.38
CA CYS A 113 10.26 18.53 6.58
C CYS A 113 11.22 17.38 6.26
N ARG A 114 12.01 16.95 7.25
CA ARG A 114 13.04 15.91 7.08
C ARG A 114 12.88 14.78 8.09
N PHE A 115 12.54 13.58 7.62
CA PHE A 115 12.39 12.35 8.42
C PHE A 115 13.46 11.29 8.09
N ARG A 116 14.64 11.72 7.60
CA ARG A 116 15.66 10.78 7.10
C ARG A 116 16.12 9.80 8.19
N ASN A 117 16.23 8.53 7.81
CA ASN A 117 16.65 7.41 8.67
C ASN A 117 15.81 7.24 9.95
N SER A 118 14.66 7.91 10.05
CA SER A 118 13.83 7.81 11.24
C SER A 118 13.10 6.47 11.28
N ILE A 119 12.84 5.96 12.50
CA ILE A 119 11.99 4.81 12.73
C ILE A 119 10.69 5.34 13.33
N ILE A 120 9.64 5.37 12.52
CA ILE A 120 8.34 5.93 12.86
C ILE A 120 7.37 4.78 13.10
N GLU A 121 6.88 4.66 14.33
CA GLU A 121 5.89 3.65 14.69
C GLU A 121 4.66 4.25 15.35
N TRP A 122 3.50 3.62 15.15
CA TRP A 122 2.26 3.99 15.85
C TRP A 122 1.93 5.48 15.80
N SER A 123 2.17 6.10 14.64
CA SER A 123 2.02 7.53 14.45
C SER A 123 0.90 7.83 13.46
N ASP A 124 0.25 8.96 13.66
CA ASP A 124 -0.97 9.35 12.96
C ASP A 124 -0.67 10.44 11.94
N PHE A 125 -0.88 10.17 10.65
CA PHE A 125 -0.72 11.13 9.57
C PHE A 125 -2.05 11.42 8.86
N ARG A 126 -3.18 11.12 9.52
CA ARG A 126 -4.48 11.23 8.88
C ARG A 126 -4.76 12.68 8.50
N TYR A 127 -5.23 12.89 7.28
CA TYR A 127 -5.50 14.21 6.71
C TYR A 127 -4.27 15.15 6.64
N ALA A 128 -3.06 14.66 6.86
CA ALA A 128 -1.86 15.49 6.76
C ALA A 128 -1.60 15.89 5.30
N GLU A 129 -1.22 17.14 5.08
CA GLU A 129 -0.73 17.66 3.81
C GLU A 129 0.80 17.69 3.84
N ILE A 130 1.43 16.93 2.95
CA ILE A 130 2.87 16.66 2.98
C ILE A 130 3.48 17.06 1.64
N ALA A 131 4.31 18.09 1.67
CA ALA A 131 4.97 18.63 0.49
C ALA A 131 6.48 18.81 0.70
N ASN A 132 7.27 18.58 -0.36
CA ASN A 132 8.71 18.80 -0.36
C ASN A 132 9.46 18.06 0.77
N THR A 133 8.92 16.92 1.24
CA THR A 133 9.39 16.24 2.45
C THR A 133 10.20 14.99 2.10
N THR A 134 11.21 14.67 2.91
CA THR A 134 12.04 13.47 2.71
C THR A 134 11.82 12.46 3.83
N PHE A 135 11.56 11.21 3.42
CA PHE A 135 11.46 10.01 4.25
C PHE A 135 12.61 9.04 3.91
N GLU A 136 13.70 9.54 3.31
CA GLU A 136 14.80 8.70 2.84
C GLU A 136 15.37 7.80 3.95
N GLY A 137 15.47 6.50 3.67
CA GLY A 137 15.97 5.50 4.63
C GLY A 137 15.07 5.27 5.86
N SER A 138 13.90 5.91 5.95
CA SER A 138 13.01 5.75 7.10
C SER A 138 12.32 4.39 7.10
N LYS A 139 12.03 3.89 8.31
CA LYS A 139 11.21 2.70 8.54
C LYS A 139 9.90 3.16 9.18
N ILE A 140 8.80 2.98 8.46
CA ILE A 140 7.48 3.42 8.87
C ILE A 140 6.65 2.17 9.13
N ALA A 141 6.21 1.97 10.37
CA ALA A 141 5.41 0.81 10.76
C ALA A 141 4.19 1.20 11.58
N PHE A 142 3.08 0.47 11.43
CA PHE A 142 1.87 0.68 12.25
C PHE A 142 1.37 2.14 12.26
N CYS A 143 1.51 2.87 11.14
CA CYS A 143 1.04 4.26 11.01
C CYS A 143 -0.30 4.33 10.25
N ASP A 144 -1.03 5.42 10.40
CA ASP A 144 -2.25 5.69 9.63
C ASP A 144 -2.09 6.91 8.71
N PHE A 145 -2.08 6.68 7.40
CA PHE A 145 -2.06 7.73 6.37
C PHE A 145 -3.44 7.96 5.76
N TYR A 146 -4.53 7.62 6.48
CA TYR A 146 -5.88 7.80 5.95
C TYR A 146 -6.11 9.23 5.47
N ARG A 147 -6.39 9.40 4.17
CA ARG A 147 -6.54 10.70 3.50
C ARG A 147 -5.35 11.66 3.62
N ALA A 148 -4.16 11.16 3.95
CA ALA A 148 -2.95 11.97 3.82
C ALA A 148 -2.72 12.32 2.34
N GLN A 149 -2.28 13.55 2.10
CA GLN A 149 -2.04 14.09 0.77
C GLN A 149 -0.56 14.40 0.62
N PHE A 150 0.14 13.60 -0.18
CA PHE A 150 1.48 13.93 -0.62
C PHE A 150 1.38 14.72 -1.92
N SER A 151 1.99 15.90 -1.95
CA SER A 151 2.06 16.77 -3.13
C SER A 151 3.49 17.23 -3.39
N LYS A 152 3.77 17.66 -4.63
CA LYS A 152 5.12 18.07 -5.06
C LYS A 152 6.13 16.93 -4.84
N ILE A 153 7.39 17.25 -4.56
CA ILE A 153 8.46 16.26 -4.46
C ILE A 153 8.48 15.66 -3.05
N ASN A 154 8.16 14.38 -2.92
CA ASN A 154 8.42 13.63 -1.68
C ASN A 154 9.33 12.44 -1.95
N ILE A 155 10.37 12.29 -1.12
CA ILE A 155 11.47 11.34 -1.35
C ILE A 155 11.30 10.14 -0.43
N PHE A 156 11.02 8.97 -1.00
CA PHE A 156 10.94 7.68 -0.30
C PHE A 156 12.12 6.74 -0.65
N SER A 157 13.24 7.27 -1.12
CA SER A 157 14.42 6.45 -1.45
C SER A 157 14.83 5.59 -0.25
N LYS A 158 14.94 4.27 -0.43
CA LYS A 158 15.26 3.28 0.63
C LYS A 158 14.31 3.27 1.83
N ALA A 159 13.20 4.00 1.79
CA ALA A 159 12.19 3.99 2.84
C ALA A 159 11.38 2.69 2.78
N THR A 160 10.90 2.20 3.91
CA THR A 160 10.01 1.03 3.97
C THR A 160 8.77 1.36 4.78
N ILE A 161 7.59 1.05 4.22
CA ILE A 161 6.28 1.16 4.85
C ILE A 161 5.78 -0.26 5.11
N ALA A 162 5.62 -0.62 6.38
CA ALA A 162 5.10 -1.89 6.84
C ALA A 162 3.85 -1.68 7.69
N ASN A 163 2.88 -2.60 7.63
CA ASN A 163 1.72 -2.63 8.53
C ASN A 163 1.02 -1.27 8.74
N SER A 164 1.05 -0.39 7.74
CA SER A 164 0.52 0.96 7.83
C SER A 164 -0.66 1.11 6.87
N SER A 165 -1.68 1.84 7.33
CA SER A 165 -2.88 2.09 6.55
C SER A 165 -2.59 3.16 5.50
N LEU A 166 -2.86 2.84 4.22
CA LEU A 166 -2.74 3.77 3.08
C LEU A 166 -4.11 4.13 2.48
N ASN A 167 -5.19 3.90 3.23
CA ASN A 167 -6.55 4.03 2.71
C ASN A 167 -6.86 5.47 2.31
N TYR A 168 -7.24 5.71 1.05
CA TYR A 168 -7.42 7.04 0.46
C TYR A 168 -6.20 7.97 0.54
N THR A 169 -4.98 7.46 0.75
CA THR A 169 -3.77 8.26 0.64
C THR A 169 -3.55 8.68 -0.82
N LEU A 170 -3.23 9.96 -1.04
CA LEU A 170 -2.91 10.51 -2.35
C LEU A 170 -1.41 10.74 -2.48
N PHE A 171 -0.81 10.24 -3.55
CA PHE A 171 0.64 10.32 -3.80
C PHE A 171 0.95 11.18 -5.03
N GLU A 172 0.55 12.44 -5.03
CA GLU A 172 0.79 13.34 -6.16
C GLU A 172 2.23 13.85 -6.17
N GLY A 173 2.89 13.81 -7.33
CA GLY A 173 4.30 14.24 -7.49
C GLY A 173 5.34 13.40 -6.72
N THR A 174 4.90 12.33 -6.06
CA THR A 174 5.72 11.54 -5.14
C THR A 174 6.30 10.30 -5.83
N ILE A 175 7.58 10.03 -5.60
CA ILE A 175 8.24 8.82 -6.11
C ILE A 175 8.23 7.76 -5.02
N ILE A 176 7.12 7.02 -4.95
CA ILE A 176 6.98 5.78 -4.18
C ILE A 176 6.94 4.60 -5.15
N ARG A 177 7.60 3.49 -4.81
CA ARG A 177 7.75 2.28 -5.64
C ARG A 177 7.20 1.08 -4.89
N LYS A 178 6.97 -0.05 -5.57
CA LYS A 178 6.61 -1.31 -4.92
C LYS A 178 7.61 -1.72 -3.84
N SER A 179 8.90 -1.47 -4.05
CA SER A 179 9.97 -1.77 -3.07
C SER A 179 9.81 -1.03 -1.74
N ASN A 180 9.07 0.08 -1.70
CA ASN A 180 8.78 0.79 -0.46
C ASN A 180 7.70 0.08 0.37
N ILE A 181 6.89 -0.81 -0.21
CA ILE A 181 5.90 -1.60 0.52
C ILE A 181 6.61 -2.83 1.07
N ALA A 182 6.77 -2.91 2.39
CA ALA A 182 7.47 -4.02 3.03
C ALA A 182 6.83 -5.36 2.66
N ASN A 183 7.65 -6.31 2.22
CA ASN A 183 7.24 -7.63 1.75
C ASN A 183 6.21 -7.62 0.60
N GLY A 184 5.92 -6.46 -0.01
CA GLY A 184 4.83 -6.30 -0.98
C GLY A 184 3.44 -6.57 -0.38
N ILE A 185 3.22 -6.34 0.91
CA ILE A 185 1.92 -6.55 1.56
C ILE A 185 1.47 -5.24 2.19
N ILE A 186 0.33 -4.72 1.76
CA ILE A 186 -0.31 -3.58 2.45
C ILE A 186 -1.11 -4.11 3.64
N LEU A 187 -1.28 -3.29 4.68
CA LEU A 187 -1.97 -3.68 5.91
C LEU A 187 -3.36 -4.29 5.64
N GLN A 188 -4.16 -3.69 4.75
CA GLN A 188 -5.52 -4.14 4.44
C GLN A 188 -5.60 -5.45 3.63
N GLN A 189 -4.47 -6.06 3.25
CA GLN A 189 -4.46 -7.41 2.68
C GLN A 189 -4.41 -8.51 3.74
N ASP A 190 -3.86 -8.19 4.92
CA ASP A 190 -3.59 -9.10 6.02
C ASP A 190 -4.54 -8.83 7.17
N GLU A 191 -5.53 -9.70 7.32
CA GLU A 191 -6.57 -9.58 8.34
C GLU A 191 -5.99 -9.61 9.76
N ASN A 192 -4.93 -10.38 10.01
CA ASN A 192 -4.36 -10.52 11.35
C ASN A 192 -3.59 -9.26 11.72
N ASN A 193 -2.74 -8.76 10.82
CA ASN A 193 -2.03 -7.51 11.05
C ASN A 193 -2.97 -6.31 11.09
N TYR A 194 -4.05 -6.29 10.31
CA TYR A 194 -5.06 -5.24 10.37
C TYR A 194 -5.83 -5.24 11.68
N LYS A 195 -6.25 -6.42 12.19
CA LYS A 195 -6.84 -6.54 13.53
C LYS A 195 -5.88 -6.06 14.61
N LYS A 196 -4.62 -6.52 14.56
CA LYS A 196 -3.58 -6.11 15.49
C LYS A 196 -3.44 -4.59 15.51
N PHE A 197 -3.29 -3.99 14.32
CA PHE A 197 -3.25 -2.53 14.17
C PHE A 197 -4.47 -1.86 14.80
N LEU A 198 -5.69 -2.32 14.51
CA LEU A 198 -6.92 -1.71 15.04
C LEU A 198 -7.09 -1.89 16.55
N VAL A 199 -6.63 -2.99 17.16
CA VAL A 199 -6.77 -3.22 18.60
C VAL A 199 -5.69 -2.45 19.36
N GLU A 200 -4.44 -2.61 18.95
CA GLU A 200 -3.29 -2.04 19.65
C GLU A 200 -3.16 -0.53 19.42
N TRP A 201 -3.79 0.05 18.39
CA TRP A 201 -3.79 1.50 18.18
C TRP A 201 -4.28 2.28 19.40
N ARG A 202 -5.21 1.72 20.18
CA ARG A 202 -5.72 2.39 21.40
C ARG A 202 -4.61 2.67 22.41
N GLU A 203 -3.72 1.71 22.58
CA GLU A 203 -2.68 1.73 23.61
C GLU A 203 -1.38 2.31 23.06
N ASN A 204 -1.09 2.04 21.78
CA ASN A 204 0.16 2.37 21.14
C ASN A 204 0.09 3.63 20.26
N GLY A 205 -1.07 4.02 19.74
CA GLY A 205 -1.25 5.24 18.96
C GLY A 205 -1.32 6.51 19.82
N PRO A 206 -1.36 7.70 19.19
CA PRO A 206 -1.45 8.99 19.89
C PRO A 206 -2.84 9.28 20.52
N GLY A 207 -3.79 8.36 20.38
CA GLY A 207 -5.14 8.51 20.93
C GLY A 207 -6.21 7.74 20.16
N VAL A 208 -7.47 8.12 20.38
CA VAL A 208 -8.63 7.49 19.75
C VAL A 208 -8.62 7.73 18.23
N ARG A 209 -8.63 6.65 17.45
CA ARG A 209 -8.74 6.71 16.00
C ARG A 209 -10.12 7.26 15.58
N LYS A 210 -10.20 8.56 15.27
CA LYS A 210 -11.42 9.23 14.78
C LYS A 210 -11.38 9.41 13.26
N THR A 211 -12.19 8.70 12.49
CA THR A 211 -12.38 9.02 11.06
C THR A 211 -13.46 10.10 10.92
N SER A 212 -13.41 10.93 9.89
CA SER A 212 -14.43 11.95 9.58
C SER A 212 -15.82 11.36 9.27
N ALA A 213 -15.91 10.05 9.01
CA ALA A 213 -17.17 9.34 8.95
C ALA A 213 -17.73 9.18 10.38
N LYS A 214 -19.05 9.40 10.55
CA LYS A 214 -19.80 9.22 11.81
C LYS A 214 -19.65 7.83 12.48
N ALA A 215 -18.89 6.91 11.91
CA ALA A 215 -18.54 5.64 12.53
C ALA A 215 -17.59 5.92 13.71
N LYS A 216 -18.09 5.70 14.93
CA LYS A 216 -17.23 5.59 16.11
C LYS A 216 -16.35 4.36 15.90
N TRP A 217 -15.05 4.52 15.96
CA TRP A 217 -14.14 3.38 16.03
C TRP A 217 -14.37 2.67 17.36
N GLU A 218 -14.81 1.42 17.29
CA GLU A 218 -15.11 0.56 18.44
C GLU A 218 -14.14 -0.62 18.43
N PRO A 219 -13.06 -0.59 19.24
CA PRO A 219 -12.04 -1.66 19.26
C PRO A 219 -12.60 -3.04 19.62
N ASN A 220 -13.76 -3.08 20.29
CA ASN A 220 -14.41 -4.31 20.74
C ASN A 220 -15.31 -4.94 19.67
N ASP A 221 -15.71 -4.18 18.64
CA ASP A 221 -16.47 -4.69 17.49
C ASP A 221 -15.83 -4.21 16.18
N LEU A 222 -14.97 -5.07 15.63
CA LEU A 222 -14.27 -4.82 14.37
C LEU A 222 -15.05 -5.33 13.16
N SER A 223 -16.27 -5.83 13.32
CA SER A 223 -17.02 -6.49 12.24
C SER A 223 -17.15 -5.61 10.99
N ASN A 224 -17.52 -4.35 11.16
CA ASN A 224 -17.66 -3.38 10.07
C ASN A 224 -16.32 -3.09 9.38
N GLU A 225 -15.25 -2.85 10.14
CA GLU A 225 -13.92 -2.57 9.58
C GLU A 225 -13.36 -3.77 8.81
N LEU A 226 -13.60 -4.99 9.28
CA LEU A 226 -13.15 -6.21 8.61
C LEU A 226 -13.97 -6.53 7.35
N ILE A 227 -15.26 -6.19 7.35
CA ILE A 227 -16.12 -6.35 6.16
C ILE A 227 -15.67 -5.42 5.04
N THR A 228 -15.32 -4.17 5.35
CA THR A 228 -14.89 -3.15 4.38
C THR A 228 -13.39 -3.20 4.06
N MET A 229 -12.57 -3.86 4.88
CA MET A 229 -11.12 -4.01 4.66
C MET A 229 -10.73 -4.40 3.22
N PRO A 230 -11.38 -5.37 2.55
CA PRO A 230 -11.03 -5.70 1.17
C PRO A 230 -11.32 -4.58 0.15
N GLU A 231 -12.33 -3.74 0.43
CA GLU A 231 -12.62 -2.56 -0.38
C GLU A 231 -11.54 -1.50 -0.21
N HIS A 232 -11.08 -1.27 1.02
CA HIS A 232 -9.93 -0.40 1.28
C HIS A 232 -8.69 -0.90 0.53
N ALA A 233 -8.38 -2.19 0.59
CA ALA A 233 -7.27 -2.78 -0.15
C ALA A 233 -7.42 -2.60 -1.67
N GLU A 234 -8.62 -2.84 -2.22
CA GLU A 234 -8.91 -2.62 -3.65
C GLU A 234 -8.64 -1.17 -4.07
N ASN A 235 -9.12 -0.20 -3.29
CA ASN A 235 -8.94 1.22 -3.57
C ASN A 235 -7.46 1.62 -3.51
N ILE A 236 -6.72 1.15 -2.51
CA ILE A 236 -5.27 1.39 -2.39
C ILE A 236 -4.54 0.90 -3.65
N PHE A 237 -4.83 -0.33 -4.09
CA PHE A 237 -4.16 -0.87 -5.28
C PHE A 237 -4.56 -0.19 -6.58
N LYS A 238 -5.81 0.29 -6.73
CA LYS A 238 -6.21 1.11 -7.88
C LYS A 238 -5.43 2.41 -7.92
N SER A 239 -5.31 3.10 -6.79
CA SER A 239 -4.54 4.35 -6.69
C SER A 239 -3.06 4.11 -7.01
N LEU A 240 -2.45 3.06 -6.45
CA LEU A 240 -1.05 2.70 -6.74
C LEU A 240 -0.85 2.30 -8.20
N ASN A 241 -1.78 1.55 -8.80
CA ASN A 241 -1.73 1.22 -10.22
C ASN A 241 -1.75 2.47 -11.09
N ALA A 242 -2.68 3.38 -10.85
CA ALA A 242 -2.79 4.63 -11.61
C ALA A 242 -1.54 5.49 -11.46
N LEU A 243 -1.04 5.64 -10.23
CA LEU A 243 0.18 6.37 -9.91
C LEU A 243 1.39 5.81 -10.65
N TRP A 244 1.63 4.50 -10.50
CA TRP A 244 2.80 3.86 -11.09
C TRP A 244 2.70 3.81 -12.61
N ALA A 245 1.53 3.59 -13.19
CA ALA A 245 1.34 3.67 -14.63
C ALA A 245 1.63 5.09 -15.14
N GLY A 246 1.11 6.12 -14.46
CA GLY A 246 1.35 7.53 -14.80
C GLY A 246 2.82 7.93 -14.72
N ASN A 247 3.58 7.33 -13.81
CA ASN A 247 5.02 7.56 -13.65
C ASN A 247 5.91 6.65 -14.54
N GLY A 248 5.32 5.85 -15.44
CA GLY A 248 6.07 4.94 -16.33
C GLY A 248 6.57 3.65 -15.67
N PHE A 249 6.15 3.38 -14.44
CA PHE A 249 6.54 2.24 -13.62
C PHE A 249 5.63 1.02 -13.87
N LEU A 250 5.63 0.54 -15.11
CA LEU A 250 4.67 -0.46 -15.60
C LEU A 250 4.74 -1.81 -14.86
N GLY A 251 5.93 -2.25 -14.45
CA GLY A 251 6.08 -3.49 -13.66
C GLY A 251 5.37 -3.43 -12.31
N ASP A 252 5.53 -2.32 -11.59
CA ASP A 252 4.88 -2.09 -10.30
C ASP A 252 3.37 -1.89 -10.48
N ALA A 253 2.98 -1.14 -11.52
CA ALA A 253 1.57 -0.90 -11.86
C ALA A 253 0.83 -2.21 -12.14
N ASN A 254 1.41 -3.11 -12.95
CA ASN A 254 0.84 -4.42 -13.25
C ASN A 254 0.70 -5.29 -12.01
N TRP A 255 1.71 -5.27 -11.13
CA TRP A 255 1.62 -5.95 -9.85
C TRP A 255 0.47 -5.40 -8.99
N ALA A 256 0.34 -4.07 -8.87
CA ALA A 256 -0.78 -3.44 -8.15
C ALA A 256 -2.14 -3.83 -8.76
N TYR A 257 -2.25 -3.87 -10.09
CA TYR A 257 -3.47 -4.30 -10.77
C TYR A 257 -3.89 -5.70 -10.34
N VAL A 258 -2.96 -6.67 -10.38
CA VAL A 258 -3.21 -8.05 -9.95
C VAL A 258 -3.68 -8.09 -8.50
N GLN A 259 -3.01 -7.37 -7.60
CA GLN A 259 -3.40 -7.32 -6.19
C GLN A 259 -4.78 -6.69 -5.99
N GLY A 260 -5.09 -5.61 -6.72
CA GLY A 260 -6.40 -4.97 -6.72
C GLY A 260 -7.52 -5.92 -7.16
N ARG A 261 -7.30 -6.71 -8.22
CA ARG A 261 -8.27 -7.74 -8.68
C ARG A 261 -8.47 -8.86 -7.65
N ARG A 262 -7.44 -9.21 -6.89
CA ARG A 262 -7.54 -10.17 -5.78
C ARG A 262 -8.28 -9.60 -4.57
N ALA A 263 -8.05 -8.33 -4.25
CA ALA A 263 -8.78 -7.62 -3.21
C ALA A 263 -10.26 -7.47 -3.56
N GLU A 264 -10.58 -7.09 -4.80
CA GLU A 264 -11.95 -7.03 -5.33
C GLU A 264 -12.67 -8.37 -5.19
N ARG A 265 -11.98 -9.49 -5.44
CA ARG A 265 -12.56 -10.82 -5.25
C ARG A 265 -12.95 -11.09 -3.79
N LYS A 266 -12.13 -10.66 -2.83
CA LYS A 266 -12.45 -10.73 -1.40
C LYS A 266 -13.64 -9.81 -1.07
N ARG A 267 -13.68 -8.59 -1.61
CA ARG A 267 -14.82 -7.65 -1.47
C ARG A 267 -16.13 -8.24 -2.00
N LEU A 268 -16.11 -8.78 -3.22
CA LEU A 268 -17.28 -9.42 -3.85
C LEU A 268 -17.80 -10.62 -3.05
N ARG A 269 -16.92 -11.36 -2.36
CA ARG A 269 -17.33 -12.44 -1.45
C ARG A 269 -18.06 -11.91 -0.22
N ASN A 270 -17.59 -10.79 0.35
CA ASN A 270 -18.29 -10.13 1.45
C ASN A 270 -19.65 -9.59 0.97
N GLU A 271 -19.69 -8.93 -0.19
CA GLU A 271 -20.92 -8.44 -0.83
C GLU A 271 -21.93 -9.58 -1.08
N LEU A 272 -21.45 -10.73 -1.55
CA LEU A 272 -22.28 -11.92 -1.79
C LEU A 272 -22.93 -12.46 -0.51
N LYS A 273 -22.21 -12.43 0.63
CA LYS A 273 -22.74 -12.87 1.92
C LYS A 273 -23.90 -11.98 2.39
N LEU A 274 -23.79 -10.67 2.11
CA LEU A 274 -24.77 -9.66 2.51
C LEU A 274 -25.97 -9.57 1.55
N THR A 275 -25.81 -9.97 0.29
CA THR A 275 -26.86 -9.86 -0.74
C THR A 275 -27.92 -10.96 -0.61
N LEU A 276 -29.18 -10.58 -0.42
CA LEU A 276 -30.30 -11.54 -0.30
C LEU A 276 -30.91 -11.94 -1.66
N LYS A 277 -30.94 -11.04 -2.64
CA LYS A 277 -31.64 -11.26 -3.92
C LYS A 277 -30.93 -12.25 -4.84
N SER A 278 -31.64 -13.28 -5.31
CA SER A 278 -31.05 -14.39 -6.09
C SER A 278 -30.45 -13.98 -7.45
N LYS A 279 -31.00 -12.95 -8.12
CA LYS A 279 -30.49 -12.43 -9.40
C LYS A 279 -29.15 -11.72 -9.22
N GLU A 280 -29.04 -10.87 -8.20
CA GLU A 280 -27.81 -10.13 -7.85
C GLU A 280 -26.72 -11.09 -7.39
N ARG A 281 -27.05 -12.06 -6.53
CA ARG A 281 -26.11 -13.13 -6.13
C ARG A 281 -25.53 -13.87 -7.34
N ARG A 282 -26.35 -14.24 -8.33
CA ARG A 282 -25.88 -14.89 -9.58
C ARG A 282 -24.92 -13.98 -10.36
N ALA A 283 -25.19 -12.68 -10.43
CA ALA A 283 -24.30 -11.73 -11.10
C ALA A 283 -22.94 -11.61 -10.38
N ILE A 284 -22.95 -11.49 -9.04
CA ILE A 284 -21.72 -11.43 -8.22
C ILE A 284 -20.92 -12.73 -8.36
N MET A 285 -21.58 -13.89 -8.31
CA MET A 285 -20.94 -15.19 -8.50
C MET A 285 -20.25 -15.32 -9.86
N ARG A 286 -20.88 -14.85 -10.94
CA ARG A 286 -20.26 -14.82 -12.27
C ARG A 286 -19.01 -13.95 -12.28
N LYS A 287 -19.04 -12.77 -11.65
CA LYS A 287 -17.87 -11.89 -11.53
C LYS A 287 -16.72 -12.57 -10.75
N ILE A 288 -17.03 -13.23 -9.63
CA ILE A 288 -16.04 -13.97 -8.83
C ILE A 288 -15.41 -15.09 -9.65
N LEU A 289 -16.24 -15.89 -10.34
CA LEU A 289 -15.78 -17.01 -11.16
C LEU A 289 -14.89 -16.54 -12.31
N TRP A 290 -15.31 -15.48 -13.01
CA TRP A 290 -14.51 -14.88 -14.07
C TRP A 290 -13.18 -14.34 -13.56
N ASN A 291 -13.19 -13.63 -12.42
CA ASN A 291 -11.99 -13.12 -11.79
C ASN A 291 -11.02 -14.27 -11.40
N TYR A 292 -11.54 -15.37 -10.84
CA TYR A 292 -10.75 -16.59 -10.58
C TYR A 292 -10.15 -17.20 -11.84
N PHE A 293 -10.96 -17.36 -12.89
CA PHE A 293 -10.51 -17.88 -14.18
C PHE A 293 -9.37 -17.03 -14.74
N CYS A 294 -9.52 -15.71 -14.79
CA CYS A 294 -8.47 -14.82 -15.30
C CYS A 294 -7.17 -14.90 -14.51
N ASP A 295 -7.23 -14.96 -13.17
CA ASP A 295 -6.03 -15.04 -12.32
C ASP A 295 -5.34 -16.41 -12.43
N CYS A 296 -6.10 -17.50 -12.53
CA CYS A 296 -5.55 -18.85 -12.67
C CYS A 296 -4.96 -19.10 -14.06
N SER A 297 -5.68 -18.71 -15.12
CA SER A 297 -5.31 -19.00 -16.51
C SER A 297 -4.28 -18.02 -17.04
N PHE A 298 -4.42 -16.73 -16.74
CA PHE A 298 -3.59 -15.68 -17.35
C PHE A 298 -2.74 -14.91 -16.34
N GLY A 299 -3.03 -15.01 -15.05
CA GLY A 299 -2.38 -14.18 -14.03
C GLY A 299 -2.51 -12.69 -14.31
N TYR A 300 -3.59 -12.29 -15.00
CA TYR A 300 -3.77 -10.95 -15.57
C TYR A 300 -2.59 -10.44 -16.42
N GLY A 301 -1.86 -11.34 -17.08
CA GLY A 301 -0.72 -11.00 -17.92
C GLY A 301 0.59 -10.71 -17.18
N GLU A 302 0.63 -10.91 -15.85
CA GLU A 302 1.89 -10.77 -15.08
C GLU A 302 2.76 -12.05 -15.18
N SER A 303 2.13 -13.21 -15.32
CA SER A 303 2.81 -14.50 -15.20
C SER A 303 2.76 -15.31 -16.49
N ILE A 304 3.90 -15.34 -17.20
CA ILE A 304 4.13 -16.24 -18.34
C ILE A 304 3.88 -17.69 -17.95
N TYR A 305 4.33 -18.10 -16.76
CA TYR A 305 4.15 -19.46 -16.26
C TYR A 305 2.68 -19.89 -16.19
N LYS A 306 1.79 -19.01 -15.69
CA LYS A 306 0.36 -19.32 -15.63
C LYS A 306 -0.25 -19.52 -17.02
N ILE A 307 0.15 -18.71 -18.00
CA ILE A 307 -0.30 -18.82 -19.38
C ILE A 307 0.17 -20.13 -20.00
N ILE A 308 1.44 -20.51 -19.84
CA ILE A 308 1.98 -21.80 -20.30
C ILE A 308 1.19 -22.95 -19.66
N ARG A 309 0.94 -22.87 -18.36
CA ARG A 309 0.18 -23.90 -17.65
C ARG A 309 -1.27 -24.01 -18.14
N ALA A 310 -1.90 -22.88 -18.47
CA ALA A 310 -3.22 -22.85 -19.09
C ALA A 310 -3.19 -23.45 -20.51
N TYR A 311 -2.14 -23.15 -21.28
CA TYR A 311 -1.91 -23.73 -22.62
C TYR A 311 -1.86 -25.26 -22.54
N ILE A 312 -1.00 -25.81 -21.67
CA ILE A 312 -0.86 -27.26 -21.44
C ILE A 312 -2.18 -27.87 -20.94
N PHE A 313 -2.89 -27.19 -20.04
CA PHE A 313 -4.16 -27.67 -19.51
C PHE A 313 -5.24 -27.79 -20.60
N ILE A 314 -5.33 -26.82 -21.50
CA ILE A 314 -6.25 -26.89 -22.63
C ILE A 314 -5.84 -28.04 -23.57
N ILE A 315 -4.54 -28.23 -23.84
CA ILE A 315 -4.06 -29.38 -24.65
C ILE A 315 -4.52 -30.69 -24.02
N ALA A 316 -4.35 -30.85 -22.70
CA ALA A 316 -4.73 -32.07 -22.00
C ALA A 316 -6.24 -32.34 -22.06
N ILE A 317 -7.10 -31.31 -21.85
CA ILE A 317 -8.55 -31.46 -21.96
C ILE A 317 -8.95 -31.94 -23.36
N PHE A 318 -8.44 -31.28 -24.39
CA PHE A 318 -8.77 -31.62 -25.77
C PHE A 318 -8.18 -32.97 -26.19
N ALA A 319 -7.01 -33.34 -25.67
CA ALA A 319 -6.44 -34.68 -25.88
C ALA A 319 -7.34 -35.78 -25.33
N CYS A 320 -7.91 -35.57 -24.14
CA CYS A 320 -8.89 -36.49 -23.56
C CYS A 320 -10.17 -36.56 -24.40
N LEU A 321 -10.73 -35.41 -24.80
CA LEU A 321 -11.94 -35.39 -25.64
C LEU A 321 -11.71 -36.07 -26.99
N LEU A 322 -10.58 -35.80 -27.64
CA LEU A 322 -10.20 -36.40 -28.91
C LEU A 322 -10.04 -37.91 -28.80
N TYR A 323 -9.44 -38.40 -27.70
CA TYR A 323 -9.28 -39.84 -27.47
C TYR A 323 -10.61 -40.61 -27.41
N PHE A 324 -11.67 -39.98 -26.89
CA PHE A 324 -12.99 -40.62 -26.81
C PHE A 324 -13.83 -40.49 -28.09
N ILE A 325 -13.58 -39.46 -28.91
CA ILE A 325 -14.41 -39.13 -30.08
C ILE A 325 -13.79 -39.67 -31.37
N VAL A 326 -12.45 -39.66 -31.46
CA VAL A 326 -11.69 -40.10 -32.62
C VAL A 326 -11.01 -41.43 -32.25
N PRO A 327 -11.02 -42.45 -33.14
CA PRO A 327 -10.37 -43.73 -32.88
C PRO A 327 -8.85 -43.58 -32.95
N LEU A 328 -8.24 -43.01 -31.91
CA LEU A 328 -6.81 -42.76 -31.80
C LEU A 328 -6.11 -43.91 -31.07
N ASN A 329 -4.93 -44.31 -31.57
CA ASN A 329 -4.22 -45.50 -31.12
C ASN A 329 -3.61 -45.39 -29.71
N SER A 330 -3.39 -44.17 -29.19
CA SER A 330 -2.85 -43.97 -27.84
C SER A 330 -3.18 -42.60 -27.25
N ILE A 331 -3.16 -42.51 -25.92
CA ILE A 331 -3.30 -41.24 -25.18
C ILE A 331 -2.16 -40.27 -25.51
N MET A 332 -0.94 -40.78 -25.72
CA MET A 332 0.19 -39.93 -26.12
C MET A 332 -0.04 -39.32 -27.50
N TYR A 333 -0.58 -40.11 -28.43
CA TYR A 333 -0.92 -39.63 -29.76
C TYR A 333 -2.05 -38.59 -29.73
N SER A 334 -3.09 -38.79 -28.89
CA SER A 334 -4.15 -37.77 -28.75
C SER A 334 -3.63 -36.46 -28.17
N PHE A 335 -2.61 -36.51 -27.30
CA PHE A 335 -1.91 -35.32 -26.82
C PHE A 335 -1.17 -34.59 -27.94
N LEU A 336 -0.46 -35.31 -28.81
CA LEU A 336 0.22 -34.74 -29.97
C LEU A 336 -0.77 -34.14 -30.99
N CYS A 337 -1.86 -34.85 -31.31
CA CYS A 337 -2.92 -34.31 -32.16
C CYS A 337 -3.49 -33.01 -31.58
N SER A 338 -3.78 -32.98 -30.28
CA SER A 338 -4.26 -31.79 -29.56
C SER A 338 -3.24 -30.64 -29.60
N PHE A 339 -1.95 -30.94 -29.42
CA PHE A 339 -0.88 -29.93 -29.51
C PHE A 339 -0.78 -29.32 -30.91
N PHE A 340 -0.71 -30.14 -31.96
CA PHE A 340 -0.67 -29.67 -33.35
C PHE A 340 -1.89 -28.80 -33.68
N ASN A 341 -3.06 -29.24 -33.24
CA ASN A 341 -4.28 -28.50 -33.47
C ASN A 341 -4.28 -27.13 -32.75
N MET A 342 -3.68 -27.04 -31.56
CA MET A 342 -3.55 -25.78 -30.83
C MET A 342 -2.59 -24.77 -31.51
N ILE A 343 -1.62 -25.24 -32.27
CA ILE A 343 -0.75 -24.38 -33.09
C ILE A 343 -1.32 -24.15 -34.51
N ALA A 344 -2.61 -24.38 -34.70
CA ALA A 344 -3.35 -24.24 -35.96
C ALA A 344 -2.84 -25.15 -37.09
N GLN A 345 -2.18 -26.27 -36.75
CA GLN A 345 -1.82 -27.33 -37.67
C GLN A 345 -2.80 -28.49 -37.52
N THR A 346 -3.85 -28.50 -38.34
CA THR A 346 -4.90 -29.54 -38.28
C THR A 346 -4.33 -30.92 -38.66
N PRO A 347 -4.33 -31.91 -37.74
CA PRO A 347 -3.96 -33.29 -38.04
C PRO A 347 -4.90 -33.93 -39.07
N GLU A 348 -4.42 -34.91 -39.84
CA GLU A 348 -5.22 -35.54 -40.91
C GLU A 348 -6.44 -36.27 -40.38
N GLU A 349 -6.33 -36.89 -39.21
CA GLU A 349 -7.41 -37.61 -38.52
C GLU A 349 -8.58 -36.69 -38.16
N LEU A 350 -8.31 -35.38 -38.01
CA LEU A 350 -9.31 -34.36 -37.72
C LEU A 350 -9.93 -33.75 -38.98
N LYS A 351 -9.31 -33.95 -40.17
CA LYS A 351 -9.82 -33.44 -41.46
C LYS A 351 -10.92 -34.33 -42.04
N ALA A 352 -10.88 -35.63 -41.77
CA ALA A 352 -11.83 -36.62 -42.29
C ALA A 352 -12.96 -36.98 -41.29
N GLY A 353 -13.08 -36.23 -40.20
CA GLY A 353 -13.96 -36.60 -39.09
C GLY A 353 -15.42 -36.16 -39.22
N THR A 354 -16.24 -36.56 -38.24
CA THR A 354 -17.67 -36.21 -38.15
C THR A 354 -17.90 -34.71 -37.88
N ILE A 355 -19.15 -34.26 -37.95
CA ILE A 355 -19.52 -32.88 -37.57
C ILE A 355 -18.99 -32.52 -36.16
N GLY A 356 -19.04 -33.47 -35.22
CA GLY A 356 -18.55 -33.27 -33.86
C GLY A 356 -17.04 -33.02 -33.77
N THR A 357 -16.23 -33.76 -34.52
CA THR A 357 -14.77 -33.56 -34.56
C THR A 357 -14.40 -32.26 -35.25
N THR A 358 -15.16 -31.86 -36.28
CA THR A 358 -14.96 -30.58 -36.98
C THR A 358 -15.24 -29.40 -36.04
N ILE A 359 -16.33 -29.44 -35.28
CA ILE A 359 -16.65 -28.41 -34.28
C ILE A 359 -15.55 -28.35 -33.22
N LEU A 360 -15.11 -29.49 -32.69
CA LEU A 360 -14.09 -29.57 -31.66
C LEU A 360 -12.74 -29.03 -32.15
N ASN A 361 -12.38 -29.35 -33.40
CA ASN A 361 -11.22 -28.80 -34.06
C ASN A 361 -11.30 -27.27 -34.14
N VAL A 362 -12.38 -26.71 -34.69
CA VAL A 362 -12.54 -25.25 -34.84
C VAL A 362 -12.43 -24.54 -33.50
N ILE A 363 -13.06 -25.08 -32.45
CA ILE A 363 -12.99 -24.51 -31.10
C ILE A 363 -11.55 -24.51 -30.59
N GLN A 364 -10.85 -25.64 -30.69
CA GLN A 364 -9.48 -25.76 -30.18
C GLN A 364 -8.50 -24.86 -30.93
N SER A 365 -8.56 -24.87 -32.26
CA SER A 365 -7.70 -24.06 -33.12
C SER A 365 -7.93 -22.57 -32.85
N SER A 366 -9.18 -22.14 -32.65
CA SER A 366 -9.52 -20.76 -32.27
C SER A 366 -8.96 -20.38 -30.90
N LEU A 367 -9.08 -21.26 -29.90
CA LEU A 367 -8.48 -21.06 -28.59
C LEU A 367 -6.95 -21.00 -28.68
N GLY A 368 -6.33 -21.83 -29.49
CA GLY A 368 -4.90 -21.84 -29.75
C GLY A 368 -4.38 -20.51 -30.29
N ILE A 369 -5.05 -19.95 -31.29
CA ILE A 369 -4.74 -18.62 -31.86
C ILE A 369 -4.86 -17.54 -30.78
N LEU A 370 -5.96 -17.52 -30.02
CA LEU A 370 -6.17 -16.54 -28.94
C LEU A 370 -5.09 -16.65 -27.85
N MET A 371 -4.78 -17.86 -27.41
CA MET A 371 -3.75 -18.12 -26.40
C MET A 371 -2.36 -17.70 -26.87
N THR A 372 -2.04 -17.96 -28.14
CA THR A 372 -0.77 -17.56 -28.76
C THR A 372 -0.66 -16.02 -28.82
N GLY A 373 -1.74 -15.33 -29.18
CA GLY A 373 -1.81 -13.87 -29.16
C GLY A 373 -1.61 -13.28 -27.76
N ILE A 374 -2.29 -13.84 -26.74
CA ILE A 374 -2.13 -13.42 -25.34
C ILE A 374 -0.71 -13.66 -24.86
N PHE A 375 -0.13 -14.82 -25.18
CA PHE A 375 1.25 -15.17 -24.82
C PHE A 375 2.25 -14.18 -25.42
N GLY A 376 2.12 -13.87 -26.72
CA GLY A 376 2.95 -12.86 -27.39
C GLY A 376 2.83 -11.48 -26.76
N PHE A 377 1.61 -11.02 -26.47
CA PHE A 377 1.38 -9.74 -25.79
C PHE A 377 2.05 -9.69 -24.40
N VAL A 378 1.95 -10.76 -23.62
CA VAL A 378 2.53 -10.82 -22.27
C VAL A 378 4.06 -10.87 -22.31
N ILE A 379 4.64 -11.59 -23.27
CA ILE A 379 6.09 -11.57 -23.50
C ILE A 379 6.56 -10.15 -23.87
N ALA A 380 5.90 -9.51 -24.83
CA ALA A 380 6.25 -8.16 -25.27
C ALA A 380 6.20 -7.15 -24.10
N ASN A 381 5.15 -7.23 -23.28
CA ASN A 381 5.05 -6.39 -22.07
C ASN A 381 6.15 -6.68 -21.07
N LYS A 382 6.56 -7.94 -20.90
CA LYS A 382 7.61 -8.30 -19.95
C LYS A 382 8.98 -7.80 -20.40
N ILE A 383 9.28 -7.90 -21.70
CA ILE A 383 10.51 -7.36 -22.29
C ILE A 383 10.57 -5.84 -22.12
N ARG A 384 9.45 -5.13 -22.31
CA ARG A 384 9.39 -3.67 -22.16
C ARG A 384 9.58 -3.18 -20.72
N ASN A 385 9.31 -4.03 -19.73
CA ASN A 385 9.23 -3.65 -18.31
C ASN A 385 10.39 -4.19 -17.46
N GLN A 386 11.38 -4.86 -18.07
CA GLN A 386 12.70 -5.13 -17.46
C GLN A 386 13.57 -3.89 -17.59
#